data_AF-A0AB39X553-F1
#
_entry.id   AF-A0AB39X553-F1
#
_cell.length_a   1.000
_cell.length_b   1.000
_cell.length_c   1.000
_cell.angle_alpha   90.00
_cell.angle_beta   90.00
_cell.angle_gamma   90.00
#
_symmetry.space_group_name_H-M   'P 1'
#
loop_
_entity.id
_entity.type
_entity.pdbx_description
1 polymer ?
#
loop_
_entity_poly.entity_id
_entity_poly.type
_entity_poly.pdbx_seq_one_letter_code
_entity_poly.pdbx_strand_id
1 'polypeptide(L)'
;MVSAATAKQPSNNFISACAGLLLVCFSPQVLTNELASSPPSSSASTGPIPVCFYGQQVRGHNCEGDPQLLSAFDFRQLPGDELQGYLPTPAQLKAWLQHPTHADNVKQLKHVSGTDTYLLTSEFVRHGSEFLVTAVALDTRQVELRPWRQPLLVLLLRP
;
A
#
# COMPACT_ATOMS: atom_id res chain seq x y z
N MET A 1 19.31 19.66 60.31
CA MET A 1 20.20 18.76 61.07
C MET A 1 19.90 17.32 60.64
N VAL A 2 20.90 16.46 60.76
CA VAL A 2 21.20 15.30 59.91
C VAL A 2 20.68 13.97 60.51
N SER A 3 20.32 13.05 59.60
CA SER A 3 20.32 11.57 59.66
C SER A 3 19.46 10.80 60.66
N ALA A 4 18.82 9.75 60.14
CA ALA A 4 19.21 8.36 60.40
C ALA A 4 18.73 7.44 59.27
N ALA A 5 19.55 6.43 58.96
CA ALA A 5 19.44 5.52 57.83
C ALA A 5 19.19 4.06 58.29
N THR A 6 18.76 3.23 57.33
CA THR A 6 19.16 1.80 57.13
C THR A 6 18.27 0.66 57.68
N ALA A 7 17.55 0.03 56.73
CA ALA A 7 17.43 -1.39 56.34
C ALA A 7 16.99 -2.52 57.30
N LYS A 8 16.03 -3.35 56.84
CA LYS A 8 16.16 -4.82 56.70
C LYS A 8 15.01 -5.47 55.88
N GLN A 9 15.36 -6.19 54.81
CA GLN A 9 14.58 -7.24 54.10
C GLN A 9 14.51 -8.54 54.95
N PRO A 10 13.91 -9.67 54.51
CA PRO A 10 12.90 -9.97 53.48
C PRO A 10 11.76 -10.89 54.01
N SER A 11 10.76 -11.23 53.19
CA SER A 11 10.44 -12.62 52.81
C SER A 11 9.02 -12.79 52.28
N ASN A 12 8.98 -13.58 51.20
CA ASN A 12 7.86 -14.27 50.57
C ASN A 12 6.62 -14.51 51.44
N ASN A 13 5.44 -14.33 50.84
CA ASN A 13 4.43 -15.39 50.66
C ASN A 13 3.09 -14.75 50.25
N PHE A 14 2.83 -14.60 48.95
CA PHE A 14 1.45 -14.50 48.50
C PHE A 14 0.91 -15.93 48.37
N ILE A 15 0.25 -16.35 49.44
CA ILE A 15 -0.49 -17.60 49.52
C ILE A 15 -1.74 -17.46 48.66
N SER A 16 -1.78 -18.33 47.67
CA SER A 16 -2.91 -18.71 46.83
C SER A 16 -4.10 -19.16 47.68
N ALA A 17 -5.27 -18.58 47.40
CA ALA A 17 -6.55 -19.07 47.89
C ALA A 17 -7.48 -19.31 46.69
N CYS A 18 -7.37 -20.48 46.08
CA CYS A 18 -8.48 -21.11 45.36
C CYS A 18 -8.87 -22.38 46.11
N ALA A 19 -9.89 -22.24 46.95
CA ALA A 19 -10.56 -23.32 47.62
C ALA A 19 -11.47 -24.07 46.63
N GLY A 20 -11.49 -25.41 46.73
CA GLY A 20 -12.72 -26.17 46.55
C GLY A 20 -12.90 -26.99 45.26
N LEU A 21 -12.51 -28.26 45.35
CA LEU A 21 -13.18 -29.45 44.78
C LEU A 21 -13.48 -29.51 43.27
N LEU A 22 -12.66 -30.27 42.51
CA LEU A 22 -12.97 -31.63 42.05
C LEU A 22 -11.84 -32.17 41.15
N LEU A 23 -11.50 -33.43 41.39
CA LEU A 23 -10.50 -34.24 40.69
C LEU A 23 -10.68 -34.24 39.17
N VAL A 24 -9.66 -33.80 38.42
CA VAL A 24 -9.12 -34.57 37.29
C VAL A 24 -7.61 -34.34 37.18
N CYS A 25 -6.83 -35.39 37.40
CA CYS A 25 -5.42 -35.42 37.06
C CYS A 25 -5.28 -35.38 35.54
N PHE A 26 -4.72 -34.31 34.98
CA PHE A 26 -4.17 -34.32 33.62
C PHE A 26 -2.67 -34.04 33.68
N SER A 27 -1.90 -35.05 33.29
CA SER A 27 -0.47 -34.96 33.05
C SER A 27 -0.16 -33.89 31.99
N PRO A 28 0.94 -33.13 32.11
CA PRO A 28 1.34 -32.16 31.10
C PRO A 28 2.04 -32.92 29.98
N GLN A 29 1.35 -33.19 28.88
CA GLN A 29 2.01 -33.61 27.65
C GLN A 29 1.49 -32.83 26.46
N VAL A 30 2.44 -32.11 25.85
CA VAL A 30 2.48 -31.67 24.46
C VAL A 30 1.45 -30.60 24.08
N LEU A 31 1.91 -29.35 24.02
CA LEU A 31 1.80 -28.57 22.78
C LEU A 31 2.91 -27.51 22.77
N THR A 32 4.11 -27.96 22.41
CA THR A 32 5.09 -27.12 21.75
C THR A 32 4.52 -26.73 20.39
N ASN A 33 4.10 -25.48 20.23
CA ASN A 33 4.26 -24.65 19.03
C ASN A 33 3.23 -23.52 19.02
N GLU A 34 3.54 -22.44 19.74
CA GLU A 34 3.03 -21.10 19.43
C GLU A 34 4.23 -20.14 19.42
N LEU A 35 5.30 -20.55 18.72
CA LEU A 35 6.43 -19.67 18.40
C LEU A 35 6.30 -19.26 16.94
N ALA A 36 5.96 -17.99 16.74
CA ALA A 36 6.14 -17.23 15.51
C ALA A 36 5.57 -17.89 14.24
N SER A 37 4.26 -17.74 14.02
CA SER A 37 3.78 -17.60 12.65
C SER A 37 4.27 -16.25 12.11
N SER A 38 5.54 -16.22 11.69
CA SER A 38 5.96 -15.28 10.66
C SER A 38 4.96 -15.39 9.52
N PRO A 39 4.43 -14.28 8.96
CA PRO A 39 3.75 -14.39 7.68
C PRO A 39 4.72 -15.13 6.74
N PRO A 40 4.23 -16.04 5.86
CA PRO A 40 5.12 -16.62 4.88
C PRO A 40 5.85 -15.46 4.23
N SER A 41 7.18 -15.47 4.37
CA SER A 41 8.03 -14.63 3.55
C SER A 41 7.85 -15.16 2.14
N SER A 42 6.75 -14.76 1.51
CA SER A 42 6.64 -14.77 0.07
C SER A 42 7.88 -14.04 -0.39
N SER A 43 8.80 -14.78 -1.01
CA SER A 43 9.76 -14.19 -1.92
C SER A 43 8.96 -13.34 -2.90
N ALA A 44 8.76 -12.08 -2.55
CA ALA A 44 8.35 -11.06 -3.50
C ALA A 44 9.47 -11.10 -4.53
N SER A 45 9.13 -11.53 -5.74
CA SER A 45 10.01 -11.41 -6.88
C SER A 45 10.48 -9.96 -6.92
N THR A 46 11.73 -9.71 -6.54
CA THR A 46 12.35 -8.38 -6.55
C THR A 46 12.71 -7.98 -7.98
N GLY A 47 11.89 -8.38 -8.96
CA GLY A 47 11.88 -7.82 -10.29
C GLY A 47 10.93 -6.63 -10.29
N PRO A 48 11.21 -5.56 -11.05
CA PRO A 48 10.24 -4.49 -11.21
C PRO A 48 8.96 -5.10 -11.78
N ILE A 49 7.86 -4.97 -11.04
CA ILE A 49 6.52 -5.30 -11.55
C ILE A 49 6.37 -4.54 -12.88
N PRO A 50 6.06 -5.20 -14.01
CA PRO A 50 5.87 -4.50 -15.27
C PRO A 50 4.66 -3.57 -15.12
N VAL A 51 4.92 -2.27 -15.08
CA VAL A 51 3.91 -1.24 -14.89
C VAL A 51 3.52 -0.70 -16.26
N CYS A 52 2.32 -1.04 -16.73
CA CYS A 52 1.78 -0.54 -17.98
C CYS A 52 0.75 0.55 -17.75
N PHE A 53 0.73 1.51 -18.68
CA PHE A 53 -0.31 2.51 -18.72
C PHE A 53 -1.56 1.94 -19.37
N TYR A 54 -2.70 2.53 -19.03
CA TYR A 54 -3.93 2.27 -19.76
C TYR A 54 -3.74 2.55 -21.26
N GLY A 55 -4.31 1.70 -22.12
CA GLY A 55 -4.06 1.69 -23.56
C GLY A 55 -2.87 0.82 -24.00
N GLN A 56 -2.01 0.40 -23.07
CA GLN A 56 -0.88 -0.49 -23.36
C GLN A 56 -1.18 -1.95 -22.97
N GLN A 57 -0.58 -2.89 -23.72
CA GLN A 57 -0.68 -4.33 -23.47
C GLN A 57 0.65 -4.87 -22.95
N VAL A 58 0.60 -5.76 -21.97
CA VAL A 58 1.78 -6.51 -21.52
C VAL A 58 2.15 -7.54 -22.58
N ARG A 59 3.37 -7.46 -23.12
CA ARG A 59 3.97 -8.48 -23.98
C ARG A 59 5.32 -8.89 -23.41
N GLY A 60 5.38 -10.09 -22.84
CA GLY A 60 6.56 -10.56 -22.10
C GLY A 60 6.83 -9.67 -20.88
N HIS A 61 7.97 -8.99 -20.86
CA HIS A 61 8.37 -8.06 -19.79
C HIS A 61 8.16 -6.58 -20.14
N ASN A 62 7.59 -6.28 -21.31
CA ASN A 62 7.44 -4.92 -21.83
C ASN A 62 5.96 -4.54 -21.95
N CYS A 63 5.70 -3.23 -21.96
CA CYS A 63 4.41 -2.65 -22.30
C CYS A 63 4.45 -2.17 -23.75
N GLU A 64 3.56 -2.67 -24.60
CA GLU A 64 3.46 -2.28 -26.01
C GLU A 64 2.18 -1.46 -26.26
N GLY A 65 2.25 -0.54 -27.22
CA GLY A 65 1.17 0.40 -27.54
C GLY A 65 1.35 1.77 -26.89
N ASP A 66 0.45 2.68 -27.23
CA ASP A 66 0.50 4.07 -26.78
C ASP A 66 -0.33 4.28 -25.51
N PRO A 67 0.22 4.95 -24.47
CA PRO A 67 -0.56 5.37 -23.31
C PRO A 67 -1.75 6.23 -23.72
N GLN A 68 -2.92 5.93 -23.17
CA GLN A 68 -4.13 6.72 -23.38
C GLN A 68 -4.51 7.49 -22.12
N LEU A 69 -4.99 8.72 -22.31
CA LEU A 69 -5.57 9.51 -21.24
C LEU A 69 -6.99 9.05 -20.98
N LEU A 70 -7.36 8.97 -19.70
CA LEU A 70 -8.69 8.58 -19.29
C LEU A 70 -9.12 9.41 -18.08
N SER A 71 -10.38 9.84 -18.06
CA SER A 71 -10.92 10.49 -16.86
C SER A 71 -11.18 9.46 -15.77
N ALA A 72 -11.18 9.88 -14.51
CA ALA A 72 -11.52 8.98 -13.41
C ALA A 72 -12.99 8.52 -13.47
N PHE A 73 -13.87 9.33 -14.05
CA PHE A 73 -15.25 8.96 -14.33
C PHE A 73 -15.33 7.80 -15.32
N ASP A 74 -14.62 7.89 -16.45
CA ASP A 74 -14.62 6.85 -17.48
C ASP A 74 -13.90 5.59 -16.99
N PHE A 75 -12.79 5.75 -16.27
CA PHE A 75 -12.07 4.62 -15.65
C PHE A 75 -12.98 3.75 -14.78
N ARG A 76 -13.85 4.38 -13.96
CA ARG A 76 -14.79 3.65 -13.10
C ARG A 76 -15.89 2.91 -13.85
N GLN A 77 -16.11 3.22 -15.13
CA GLN A 77 -17.10 2.57 -15.97
C GLN A 77 -16.50 1.41 -16.78
N LEU A 78 -15.17 1.27 -16.80
CA LEU A 78 -14.52 0.19 -17.50
C LEU A 78 -14.96 -1.16 -16.92
N PRO A 79 -15.22 -2.16 -17.77
CA PRO A 79 -15.54 -3.49 -17.31
C PRO A 79 -14.31 -4.14 -16.66
N GLY A 80 -14.53 -4.99 -15.66
CA GLY A 80 -13.45 -5.50 -14.81
C GLY A 80 -12.43 -6.39 -15.53
N ASP A 81 -12.82 -7.00 -16.65
CA ASP A 81 -11.96 -7.78 -17.53
C ASP A 81 -10.97 -6.94 -18.34
N GLU A 82 -11.30 -5.67 -18.63
CA GLU A 82 -10.37 -4.69 -19.19
C GLU A 82 -9.35 -4.20 -18.15
N LEU A 83 -9.74 -4.18 -16.87
CA LEU A 83 -8.91 -3.75 -15.76
C LEU A 83 -8.05 -4.90 -15.21
N GLN A 84 -6.98 -5.24 -15.92
CA GLN A 84 -5.96 -6.15 -15.40
C GLN A 84 -5.02 -5.42 -14.42
N GLY A 85 -5.54 -4.98 -13.27
CA GLY A 85 -4.77 -4.30 -12.23
C GLY A 85 -5.62 -3.37 -11.36
N TYR A 86 -4.96 -2.59 -10.51
CA TYR A 86 -5.59 -1.60 -9.65
C TYR A 86 -4.90 -0.24 -9.74
N LEU A 87 -5.65 0.83 -9.43
CA LEU A 87 -5.08 2.17 -9.34
C LEU A 87 -4.18 2.27 -8.11
N PRO A 88 -2.95 2.82 -8.24
CA PRO A 88 -2.06 3.02 -7.10
C PRO A 88 -2.61 4.05 -6.13
N THR A 89 -2.26 3.92 -4.84
CA THR A 89 -2.41 5.02 -3.88
C THR A 89 -1.40 6.15 -4.16
N PRO A 90 -1.62 7.37 -3.66
CA PRO A 90 -0.66 8.46 -3.81
C PRO A 90 0.74 8.10 -3.30
N ALA A 91 0.83 7.33 -2.21
CA ALA A 91 2.11 6.90 -1.64
C ALA A 91 2.84 5.89 -2.56
N GLN A 92 2.11 4.89 -3.08
CA GLN A 92 2.66 3.92 -4.03
C GLN A 92 3.19 4.60 -5.29
N LEU A 93 2.42 5.56 -5.81
CA LEU A 93 2.78 6.28 -7.02
C LEU A 93 3.97 7.21 -6.83
N LYS A 94 4.06 7.90 -5.67
CA LYS A 94 5.24 8.68 -5.30
C LYS A 94 6.48 7.80 -5.20
N ALA A 95 6.38 6.64 -4.56
CA ALA A 95 7.49 5.69 -4.46
C ALA A 95 7.91 5.20 -5.86
N TRP A 96 6.96 4.90 -6.73
CA TRP A 96 7.21 4.52 -8.12
C TRP A 96 7.95 5.62 -8.90
N LEU A 97 7.50 6.87 -8.79
CA LEU A 97 8.16 8.03 -9.44
C LEU A 97 9.56 8.34 -8.90
N GLN A 98 9.88 7.89 -7.69
CA GLN A 98 11.20 8.06 -7.08
C GLN A 98 12.18 6.95 -7.49
N HIS A 99 11.69 5.82 -8.00
CA HIS A 99 12.54 4.69 -8.34
C HIS A 99 13.35 4.97 -9.64
N PRO A 100 14.70 4.89 -9.62
CA PRO A 100 15.54 5.27 -10.75
C PRO A 100 15.23 4.53 -12.07
N THR A 101 14.82 3.26 -12.00
CA THR A 101 14.52 2.45 -13.19
C THR A 101 13.27 2.90 -13.95
N HIS A 102 12.48 3.83 -13.39
CA HIS A 102 11.28 4.35 -14.05
C HIS A 102 11.48 5.76 -14.63
N ALA A 103 12.69 6.33 -14.51
CA ALA A 103 12.98 7.68 -14.96
C ALA A 103 12.76 7.87 -16.47
N ASP A 104 13.10 6.87 -17.29
CA ASP A 104 12.93 6.95 -18.74
C ASP A 104 11.48 6.79 -19.17
N ASN A 105 10.69 5.95 -18.47
CA ASN A 105 9.24 5.87 -18.66
C ASN A 105 8.59 7.23 -18.41
N VAL A 106 8.98 7.93 -17.35
CA VAL A 106 8.44 9.27 -17.03
C VAL A 106 8.77 10.28 -18.13
N LYS A 107 9.98 10.25 -18.71
CA LYS A 107 10.33 11.14 -19.83
C LYS A 107 9.47 10.87 -21.05
N GLN A 108 9.24 9.60 -21.39
CA GLN A 108 8.40 9.22 -22.54
C GLN A 108 6.96 9.67 -22.33
N LEU A 109 6.41 9.53 -21.12
CA LEU A 109 5.03 9.93 -20.85
C LEU A 109 4.81 11.43 -20.99
N LYS A 110 5.75 12.25 -20.51
CA LYS A 110 5.69 13.71 -20.72
C LYS A 110 5.66 14.10 -22.19
N HIS A 111 6.29 13.31 -23.06
CA HIS A 111 6.22 13.54 -24.50
C HIS A 111 4.82 13.28 -25.07
N VAL A 112 4.10 12.28 -24.53
CA VAL A 112 2.77 11.88 -25.00
C VAL A 112 1.67 12.82 -24.48
N SER A 113 1.75 13.25 -23.22
CA SER A 113 0.65 13.99 -22.56
C SER A 113 0.90 15.49 -22.38
N GLY A 114 2.09 15.99 -22.74
CA GLY A 114 2.44 17.42 -22.64
C GLY A 114 2.99 17.83 -21.27
N THR A 115 3.09 19.14 -21.05
CA THR A 115 3.81 19.73 -19.90
C THR A 115 3.08 19.65 -18.56
N ASP A 116 1.75 19.47 -18.55
CA ASP A 116 0.93 19.42 -17.33
C ASP A 116 0.34 18.03 -17.12
N THR A 117 1.24 17.07 -16.91
CA THR A 117 0.85 15.66 -16.86
C THR A 117 0.63 15.18 -15.43
N TYR A 118 -0.54 14.57 -15.21
CA TYR A 118 -0.95 14.02 -13.92
C TYR A 118 -1.27 12.54 -14.05
N LEU A 119 -0.87 11.76 -13.05
CA LEU A 119 -1.20 10.35 -12.90
C LEU A 119 -2.35 10.18 -11.91
N LEU A 120 -3.41 9.50 -12.35
CA LEU A 120 -4.57 9.17 -11.53
C LEU A 120 -4.18 8.24 -10.36
N THR A 121 -4.76 8.48 -9.18
CA THR A 121 -4.64 7.57 -8.04
C THR A 121 -5.99 6.99 -7.65
N SER A 122 -5.98 6.03 -6.73
CA SER A 122 -7.18 5.37 -6.21
C SER A 122 -8.08 6.23 -5.33
N GLU A 123 -7.59 7.37 -4.82
CA GLU A 123 -8.35 8.15 -3.83
C GLU A 123 -9.28 9.18 -4.49
N PHE A 124 -10.42 9.35 -3.86
CA PHE A 124 -11.53 10.16 -4.36
C PHE A 124 -12.12 10.98 -3.22
N VAL A 125 -12.43 12.25 -3.51
CA VAL A 125 -12.98 13.21 -2.54
C VAL A 125 -14.24 13.84 -3.12
N ARG A 126 -15.31 13.90 -2.32
CA ARG A 126 -16.52 14.67 -2.64
C ARG A 126 -16.48 16.00 -1.90
N HIS A 127 -16.67 17.09 -2.61
CA HIS A 127 -16.76 18.43 -2.04
C HIS A 127 -18.04 19.11 -2.55
N GLY A 128 -19.08 19.13 -1.71
CA GLY A 128 -20.42 19.58 -2.13
C GLY A 128 -21.02 18.70 -3.24
N SER A 129 -21.30 19.32 -4.39
CA SER A 129 -21.75 18.64 -5.62
C SER A 129 -20.60 18.20 -6.52
N GLU A 130 -19.36 18.57 -6.20
CA GLU A 130 -18.20 18.27 -7.02
C GLU A 130 -17.52 16.97 -6.58
N PHE A 131 -17.02 16.26 -7.59
CA PHE A 131 -16.29 15.02 -7.46
C PHE A 131 -14.85 15.27 -7.91
N LEU A 132 -13.91 15.13 -6.97
CA LEU A 132 -12.49 15.35 -7.17
C LEU A 132 -11.73 14.05 -6.97
N VAL A 133 -10.64 13.88 -7.71
CA VAL A 133 -9.69 12.79 -7.52
C VAL A 133 -8.35 13.34 -7.11
N THR A 134 -7.61 12.57 -6.32
CA THR A 134 -6.20 12.89 -6.11
C THR A 134 -5.39 12.33 -7.28
N ALA A 135 -4.48 13.15 -7.78
CA ALA A 135 -3.56 12.82 -8.83
C ALA A 135 -2.14 13.23 -8.43
N VAL A 136 -1.13 12.57 -8.96
CA VAL A 136 0.28 12.96 -8.75
C VAL A 136 0.81 13.61 -10.01
N ALA A 137 1.26 14.85 -9.90
CA ALA A 137 1.92 15.55 -11.00
C ALA A 137 3.26 14.89 -11.35
N LEU A 138 3.53 14.62 -12.63
CA LEU A 138 4.78 13.97 -13.06
C LEU A 138 6.01 14.85 -12.79
N ASP A 139 5.88 16.17 -12.91
CA ASP A 139 7.00 17.11 -12.75
C ASP A 139 7.31 17.41 -11.29
N THR A 140 6.31 17.85 -10.54
CA THR A 140 6.49 18.29 -9.15
C THR A 140 6.43 17.12 -8.16
N ARG A 141 5.90 15.96 -8.59
CA ARG A 141 5.64 14.79 -7.74
C ARG A 141 4.70 15.08 -6.56
N GLN A 142 3.99 16.20 -6.62
CA GLN A 142 3.02 16.60 -5.61
C GLN A 142 1.67 15.93 -5.85
N VAL A 143 0.94 15.69 -4.77
CA VAL A 143 -0.46 15.25 -4.85
C VAL A 143 -1.31 16.49 -5.01
N GLU A 144 -2.20 16.48 -6.00
CA GLU A 144 -3.12 17.56 -6.28
C GLU A 144 -4.53 17.00 -6.46
N LEU A 145 -5.54 17.82 -6.15
CA LEU A 145 -6.92 17.51 -6.46
C LEU A 145 -7.24 17.95 -7.89
N ARG A 146 -7.79 17.03 -8.68
CA ARG A 146 -8.21 17.27 -10.06
C ARG A 146 -9.70 16.97 -10.22
N PRO A 147 -10.42 17.67 -11.12
CA PRO A 147 -11.78 17.30 -11.48
C PRO A 147 -11.82 15.85 -11.99
N TRP A 148 -12.73 15.03 -11.47
CA TRP A 148 -12.81 13.61 -11.85
C TRP A 148 -13.12 13.33 -13.35
N ARG A 149 -13.64 14.34 -14.07
CA ARG A 149 -13.91 14.30 -15.51
C ARG A 149 -12.73 14.78 -16.36
N GLN A 150 -11.67 15.30 -15.75
CA GLN A 150 -10.48 15.69 -16.48
C GLN A 150 -9.72 14.43 -16.92
N PRO A 151 -9.31 14.29 -18.20
CA PRO A 151 -8.47 13.19 -18.65
C PRO A 151 -7.09 13.23 -17.97
N LEU A 152 -6.64 12.11 -17.43
CA LEU A 152 -5.35 11.93 -16.76
C LEU A 152 -4.65 10.68 -17.29
N LEU A 153 -3.34 10.56 -17.06
CA LEU A 153 -2.65 9.29 -17.29
C LEU A 153 -3.09 8.28 -16.23
N VAL A 154 -3.33 7.04 -16.66
CA VAL A 154 -3.70 5.94 -15.77
C VAL A 154 -2.60 4.90 -15.77
N LEU A 155 -2.00 4.70 -14.60
CA LEU A 155 -1.02 3.67 -14.35
C LEU A 155 -1.69 2.56 -13.55
N LEU A 156 -1.62 1.32 -14.03
CA LEU A 156 -2.21 0.16 -13.36
C LEU A 156 -1.10 -0.68 -12.72
N LEU A 157 -1.22 -0.91 -11.42
CA LEU A 157 -0.38 -1.87 -10.70
C LEU A 157 -1.00 -3.26 -10.80
N ARG A 158 -0.15 -4.26 -11.09
CA ARG A 158 -0.56 -5.66 -11.17
C ARG A 158 -0.01 -6.41 -9.96
N PRO A 159 -0.80 -7.31 -9.34
CA PRO A 159 -0.35 -8.16 -8.25
C PRO A 159 0.69 -9.19 -8.69
#